data_AF-A0A482UJP0-F1
#
_entry.id   AF-A0A482UJP0-F1
#
_cell.length_a   1.000
_cell.length_b   1.000
_cell.length_c   1.000
_cell.angle_alpha   90.00
_cell.angle_beta   90.00
_cell.angle_gamma   90.00
#
_symmetry.space_group_name_H-M   'P 1'
#
loop_
_entity.id
_entity.type
_entity.pdbx_description
1 polymer ?
#
loop_
_entity_poly.entity_id
_entity_poly.type
_entity_poly.pdbx_seq_one_letter_code
_entity_poly.pdbx_strand_id
1 'polypeptide(L)' 'MQVWQRYSEIQAKEALQLASLEDTGMCRQCNEVFILPPGTHILSCPSCHVQTCILCNEAAHPPLKCSEVSALHIVYT' A
#
# COMPACT_ATOMS: atom_id res chain seq x y z
N MET A 1 -9.39 23.61 -26.82
CA MET A 1 -9.16 22.16 -26.97
C MET A 1 -8.89 21.52 -25.60
N GLN A 2 -9.91 21.24 -24.79
CA GLN A 2 -9.71 20.69 -23.43
C GLN A 2 -10.60 19.47 -23.09
N VAL A 3 -11.56 19.14 -23.95
CA VAL A 3 -12.55 18.08 -23.68
C VAL A 3 -11.93 16.68 -23.86
N TRP A 4 -11.11 16.48 -24.89
CA TRP A 4 -10.47 15.20 -25.17
C TRP A 4 -9.48 14.75 -24.09
N GLN A 5 -8.72 15.68 -23.50
CA GLN A 5 -7.79 15.36 -22.40
C GLN A 5 -8.53 14.92 -21.14
N ARG A 6 -9.59 15.64 -20.76
CA ARG A 6 -10.44 15.21 -19.63
C ARG A 6 -11.07 13.84 -19.87
N TYR A 7 -11.51 13.58 -21.11
CA TYR A 7 -12.09 12.29 -21.45
C TYR A 7 -11.08 11.13 -21.35
N SER A 8 -9.84 11.34 -21.78
CA SER A 8 -8.77 10.33 -21.63
C SER A 8 -8.39 10.09 -20.17
N GLU A 9 -8.35 11.13 -19.34
CA GLU A 9 -8.07 11.00 -17.91
C GLU A 9 -9.16 10.21 -17.19
N ILE A 10 -10.43 10.44 -17.54
CA ILE A 10 -11.56 9.70 -16.98
C ILE A 10 -11.50 8.23 -17.40
N GLN A 11 -11.29 7.93 -18.69
CA GLN A 11 -11.13 6.54 -19.15
C GLN A 11 -9.95 5.83 -18.48
N ALA A 12 -8.81 6.51 -18.31
CA ALA A 12 -7.65 5.93 -17.64
C ALA A 12 -7.96 5.60 -16.17
N LYS A 13 -8.67 6.50 -15.46
CA LYS A 13 -9.11 6.24 -14.08
C LYS A 13 -10.11 5.09 -14.01
N GLU A 14 -11.11 5.06 -14.88
CA GLU A 14 -12.09 3.97 -14.94
C GLU A 14 -11.43 2.63 -15.25
N ALA A 15 -10.45 2.59 -16.15
CA ALA A 15 -9.69 1.38 -16.47
C ALA A 15 -8.87 0.88 -15.27
N LEU A 16 -8.28 1.78 -14.49
CA LEU A 16 -7.56 1.44 -13.26
C LEU A 16 -8.51 0.92 -12.16
N GLN A 17 -9.69 1.53 -12.02
CA GLN A 17 -10.74 1.06 -11.10
C GLN A 17 -11.29 -0.31 -11.49
N LEU A 18 -11.59 -0.52 -12.78
CA LEU A 18 -12.02 -1.80 -13.34
C LEU A 18 -10.97 -2.89 -13.15
N ALA A 19 -9.68 -2.54 -13.20
CA ALA A 19 -8.59 -3.48 -13.01
C ALA A 19 -8.40 -3.93 -11.55
N SER A 20 -9.14 -3.36 -10.58
CA SER A 20 -9.04 -3.71 -9.14
C SER A 20 -7.59 -3.72 -8.63
N LEU A 21 -6.72 -2.87 -9.21
CA LEU A 21 -5.31 -2.72 -8.84
C LEU A 21 -5.12 -1.84 -7.58
N GLU A 22 -6.21 -1.53 -6.89
CA GLU A 22 -6.21 -0.58 -5.77
C GLU A 22 -5.49 -1.14 -4.53
N ASP A 23 -5.47 -2.46 -4.38
CA ASP A 23 -4.85 -3.14 -3.24
C ASP A 23 -3.47 -3.70 -3.61
N THR A 24 -2.50 -2.82 -3.87
CA THR A 24 -1.09 -3.24 -3.99
C THR A 24 -0.30 -2.84 -2.75
N GLY A 25 0.67 -3.66 -2.38
CA GLY A 25 1.57 -3.40 -1.26
C GLY A 25 3.02 -3.69 -1.64
N MET A 26 3.93 -2.86 -1.15
CA MET A 26 5.36 -3.02 -1.35
C MET A 26 6.00 -3.67 -0.12
N CYS A 27 6.90 -4.62 -0.33
CA CYS A 27 7.67 -5.20 0.77
C CYS A 27 8.77 -4.23 1.22
N ARG A 28 8.86 -3.94 2.52
CA ARG A 28 9.91 -3.05 3.06
C ARG A 28 11.35 -3.57 2.94
N GLN A 29 11.51 -4.87 2.65
CA GLN A 29 12.83 -5.53 2.62
C GLN A 29 13.36 -5.76 1.22
N CYS A 30 12.55 -6.34 0.31
CA CYS A 30 12.96 -6.55 -1.09
C CYS A 30 12.44 -5.48 -2.06
N ASN A 31 11.55 -4.59 -1.62
CA ASN A 31 10.87 -3.60 -2.47
C ASN A 31 10.06 -4.18 -3.64
N GLU A 32 9.75 -5.48 -3.61
CA GLU A 32 8.81 -6.07 -4.56
C GLU A 32 7.37 -5.64 -4.24
N VAL A 33 6.57 -5.42 -5.29
CA VAL A 33 5.16 -5.03 -5.21
C VAL A 33 4.29 -6.25 -5.45
N PHE A 34 3.33 -6.46 -4.55
CA PHE A 34 2.40 -7.59 -4.61
C PHE A 34 0.96 -7.07 -4.62
N ILE A 35 0.09 -7.82 -5.30
CA ILE A 35 -1.35 -7.62 -5.24
C ILE A 35 -1.86 -8.29 -3.97
N LEU A 36 -2.59 -7.53 -3.16
CA LEU A 36 -3.15 -7.95 -1.89
C LEU A 36 -4.64 -8.26 -2.03
N PRO A 37 -5.16 -9.17 -1.20
CA PRO A 37 -6.59 -9.33 -1.07
C PRO A 37 -7.21 -8.07 -0.45
N PRO A 38 -8.42 -7.69 -0.89
CA PRO A 38 -9.09 -6.48 -0.42
C PRO A 38 -9.31 -6.53 1.09
N GLY A 39 -9.12 -5.38 1.75
CA GLY A 39 -9.33 -5.21 3.19
C GLY A 39 -8.19 -5.71 4.08
N THR A 40 -7.05 -6.11 3.50
CA THR A 40 -5.85 -6.45 4.28
C THR A 40 -4.86 -5.30 4.28
N HIS A 41 -4.36 -4.94 5.47
CA HIS A 41 -3.33 -3.90 5.63
C HIS A 41 -1.93 -4.47 5.91
N ILE A 42 -1.81 -5.79 5.91
CA ILE A 42 -0.58 -6.52 6.21
C ILE A 42 -0.19 -7.31 4.97
N LEU A 43 0.96 -6.96 4.40
CA LEU A 43 1.60 -7.71 3.35
C LEU A 43 2.55 -8.74 3.97
N SER A 44 2.32 -10.02 3.69
CA SER A 44 3.28 -11.09 3.99
C SER A 44 4.06 -11.42 2.71
N CYS A 45 5.32 -11.00 2.63
CA CYS A 45 6.13 -11.21 1.43
C CYS A 45 6.42 -12.71 1.22
N PRO A 46 6.14 -13.31 0.05
CA PRO A 46 6.45 -14.71 -0.23
C PRO A 46 7.96 -14.98 -0.40
N SER A 47 8.73 -13.97 -0.81
CA SER A 47 10.18 -14.07 -1.04
C SER A 47 10.99 -13.93 0.25
N CYS A 48 10.66 -12.92 1.06
CA CYS A 48 11.42 -12.58 2.27
C CYS A 48 10.79 -13.10 3.57
N HIS A 49 9.54 -13.56 3.51
CA HIS A 49 8.72 -13.93 4.66
C HIS A 49 8.52 -12.82 5.71
N VAL A 50 8.83 -11.57 5.35
CA VAL A 50 8.62 -10.41 6.22
C VAL A 50 7.22 -9.86 6.08
N GLN A 51 6.63 -9.54 7.23
CA GLN A 51 5.33 -8.88 7.31
C GLN A 51 5.53 -7.36 7.34
N THR A 52 4.89 -6.68 6.38
CA THR A 52 4.96 -5.23 6.19
C THR A 52 3.57 -4.63 6.37
N CYS A 53 3.47 -3.54 7.13
CA CYS A 53 2.26 -2.74 7.17
C CYS A 53 2.20 -1.89 5.89
N ILE A 54 1.18 -2.07 5.05
CA ILE A 54 1.10 -1.35 3.76
C ILE A 54 0.79 0.14 3.92
N LEU A 55 0.27 0.52 5.08
CA LEU A 55 -0.12 1.90 5.36
C LEU A 55 1.09 2.79 5.71
N CYS A 56 2.06 2.26 6.46
CA CYS A 56 3.26 3.00 6.87
C CYS A 56 4.56 2.44 6.28
N ASN A 57 4.48 1.33 5.53
CA ASN A 57 5.63 0.60 4.99
C ASN A 57 6.66 0.13 6.04
N GLU A 58 6.26 0.07 7.32
CA GLU A 58 7.08 -0.47 8.41
C GLU A 58 6.76 -1.94 8.70
N ALA A 59 7.36 -2.50 9.76
CA ALA A 59 7.07 -3.85 10.21
C ALA A 59 5.59 -3.95 10.58
N ALA A 60 4.94 -5.07 10.24
CA ALA A 60 3.57 -5.30 10.66
C ALA A 60 3.48 -5.27 12.19
N HIS A 61 2.55 -4.47 12.70
CA HIS A 61 2.44 -4.19 14.13
C HIS A 61 1.03 -4.42 14.71
N PRO A 62 0.30 -5.51 14.40
CA PRO A 62 -0.93 -5.83 15.12
C PRO A 62 -0.62 -6.15 16.59
N PRO A 63 -1.39 -5.65 17.58
CA PRO A 63 -2.67 -4.94 17.48
C PRO A 63 -2.58 -3.40 17.44
N LEU A 64 -1.38 -2.83 17.36
CA LEU A 64 -1.14 -1.39 17.38
C LEU A 64 -1.53 -0.73 16.06
N LYS A 65 -1.97 0.52 16.13
CA LYS A 65 -2.20 1.39 14.96
C LYS A 65 -0.89 2.05 14.52
N CYS A 66 -0.80 2.43 13.25
CA CYS A 66 0.38 3.10 12.69
C CYS A 66 0.79 4.35 13.49
N SER A 67 -0.19 5.09 14.00
CA SER A 67 0.02 6.28 14.84
C SER A 67 0.72 5.99 16.17
N GLU A 68 0.46 4.81 16.75
CA GLU A 68 1.03 4.40 18.03
C GLU A 68 2.49 3.96 17.86
N VAL A 69 2.82 3.33 16.74
CA VAL A 69 4.19 2.94 16.40
C VAL A 69 5.05 4.17 16.12
N SER A 70 4.55 5.12 15.33
CA SER A 70 5.26 6.37 15.04
C SER A 70 5.62 7.14 16.31
N ALA A 71 4.72 7.17 17.30
CA ALA A 71 4.95 7.85 18.58
C ALA A 71 6.07 7.21 19.43
N LEU A 72 6.30 5.90 19.30
CA LEU A 72 7.35 5.19 20.05
C LEU A 72 8.76 5.45 19.49
N HIS A 73 8.88 5.68 18.18
CA HIS A 73 10.18 5.98 17.55
C HIS A 73 10.75 7.35 17.96
N ILE A 74 9.90 8.27 18.42
CA ILE A 74 10.31 9.63 18.86
C ILE A 74 10.86 9.65 20.30
N VAL A 75 10.65 8.58 21.07
CA VAL A 75 11.06 8.55 22.49
C VAL A 75 12.54 8.13 22.65
N TYR A 76 13.16 7.61 21.59
CA TYR A 76 14.54 7.10 21.60
C TYR A 76 15.53 7.93 20.76
N THR A 77 15.20 9.19 20.46
CA THR A 77 16.11 10.19 19.88
C THR A 77 16.31 11.34 20.85
#